data_AF-A0A1Q3WDD9-F1
#
_entry.id   AF-A0A1Q3WDD9-F1
#
_cell.length_a   1.000
_cell.length_b   1.000
_cell.length_c   1.000
_cell.angle_alpha   90.00
_cell.angle_beta   90.00
_cell.angle_gamma   90.00
#
_symmetry.space_group_name_H-M   'P 1'
#
loop_
_entity.id
_entity.type
_entity.pdbx_description
1 polymer ?
#
loop_
_entity_poly.entity_id
_entity_poly.type
_entity_poly.pdbx_seq_one_letter_code
_entity_poly.pdbx_strand_id
1 'polypeptide(L)'
;MKTIVFAVLAALPFSVLGQQNAQRVSFPDNGIYRSASDFAAHTLTDGFDTGQPGYRLKNEVFEPVVKVDEPNQQEVKLSMATLWGERKLGVDYRIVDGQLYRVEHADRVIIYSLPANTITGAGWNTYYFSRELNSPIYLITAKHLSEVYYDQPAKLTAFDGIDWQNDHPSVRARQLVEAFYKPGVTSQAAE
;
A
#
# COMPACT_ATOMS: atom_id res chain seq x y z
N MET A 1 -56.60 11.14 54.27
CA MET A 1 -55.40 10.31 54.54
C MET A 1 -55.31 9.19 53.51
N LYS A 2 -54.08 8.77 53.20
CA LYS A 2 -53.61 7.75 52.22
C LYS A 2 -53.30 8.27 50.81
N THR A 3 -52.08 8.77 50.71
CA THR A 3 -51.29 9.05 49.52
C THR A 3 -50.97 7.75 48.79
N ILE A 4 -51.27 7.65 47.50
CA ILE A 4 -50.75 6.58 46.62
C ILE A 4 -49.67 7.24 45.75
N VAL A 5 -48.44 6.79 45.93
CA VAL A 5 -47.27 7.23 45.18
C VAL A 5 -47.31 6.56 43.81
N PHE A 6 -47.41 7.36 42.74
CA PHE A 6 -47.14 6.90 41.38
C PHE A 6 -45.63 6.81 41.18
N ALA A 7 -45.11 5.58 41.06
CA ALA A 7 -43.78 5.34 40.57
C ALA A 7 -43.76 5.66 39.06
N VAL A 8 -43.17 6.81 38.70
CA VAL A 8 -42.85 7.13 37.31
C VAL A 8 -41.69 6.22 36.92
N LEU A 9 -41.97 5.21 36.08
CA LEU A 9 -40.92 4.51 35.34
C LEU A 9 -40.27 5.53 34.41
N ALA A 10 -39.09 6.02 34.79
CA ALA A 10 -38.21 6.71 33.89
C ALA A 10 -37.68 5.69 32.87
N ALA A 11 -38.39 5.53 31.76
CA ALA A 11 -37.83 4.91 30.56
C ALA A 11 -36.73 5.84 30.07
N LEU A 12 -35.48 5.50 30.37
CA LEU A 12 -34.33 6.20 29.81
C LEU A 12 -34.47 6.17 28.29
N PRO A 13 -34.45 7.33 27.60
CA PRO A 13 -34.25 7.33 26.17
C PRO A 13 -32.81 6.87 25.99
N PHE A 14 -32.61 5.57 25.72
CA PHE A 14 -31.42 5.18 24.99
C PHE A 14 -31.55 5.89 23.65
N SER A 15 -30.90 7.05 23.60
CA SER A 15 -30.66 7.80 22.41
C SER A 15 -30.28 6.79 21.35
N VAL A 16 -31.06 6.78 20.28
CA VAL A 16 -30.62 6.35 18.97
C VAL A 16 -29.44 7.26 18.65
N LEU A 17 -28.28 6.97 19.26
CA LEU A 17 -27.00 7.56 18.90
C LEU A 17 -26.80 7.07 17.49
N GLY A 18 -26.90 8.04 16.58
CA GLY A 18 -27.21 7.79 15.20
C GLY A 18 -26.39 6.65 14.63
N GLN A 19 -27.08 5.76 13.91
CA GLN A 19 -26.55 5.37 12.62
C GLN A 19 -26.37 6.66 11.82
N GLN A 20 -25.28 7.37 12.08
CA GLN A 20 -24.59 8.05 11.02
C GLN A 20 -24.40 6.95 10.00
N ASN A 21 -25.21 7.01 8.94
CA ASN A 21 -24.74 6.64 7.62
C ASN A 21 -23.45 7.44 7.43
N ALA A 22 -22.34 6.96 8.00
CA ALA A 22 -21.07 7.08 7.36
C ALA A 22 -21.28 6.29 6.08
N GLN A 23 -21.87 6.97 5.10
CA GLN A 23 -21.70 6.68 3.70
C GLN A 23 -20.18 6.61 3.59
N ARG A 24 -19.64 5.39 3.71
CA ARG A 24 -18.21 5.15 3.56
C ARG A 24 -17.94 5.72 2.19
N VAL A 25 -17.29 6.88 2.16
CA VAL A 25 -16.90 7.49 0.90
C VAL A 25 -16.06 6.41 0.25
N SER A 26 -16.57 5.86 -0.85
CA SER A 26 -15.88 4.80 -1.57
C SER A 26 -14.51 5.36 -1.95
N PHE A 27 -13.45 4.65 -1.60
CA PHE A 27 -12.11 5.06 -2.01
C PHE A 27 -12.02 4.86 -3.53
N PRO A 28 -11.70 5.90 -4.31
CA PRO A 28 -11.74 5.79 -5.77
C PRO A 28 -10.85 4.67 -6.30
N ASP A 29 -11.28 4.06 -7.41
CA ASP A 29 -10.50 3.00 -8.06
C ASP A 29 -9.27 3.53 -8.81
N ASN A 30 -9.27 4.79 -9.19
CA ASN A 30 -8.24 5.41 -10.00
C ASN A 30 -7.86 6.78 -9.46
N GLY A 31 -6.61 7.19 -9.63
CA GLY A 31 -6.14 8.52 -9.26
C GLY A 31 -4.64 8.57 -9.04
N ILE A 32 -4.14 9.73 -8.61
CA ILE A 32 -2.72 9.99 -8.43
C ILE A 32 -2.36 10.18 -6.95
N TYR A 33 -1.27 9.57 -6.53
CA TYR A 33 -0.58 9.90 -5.30
C TYR A 33 0.54 10.90 -5.61
N ARG A 34 0.42 12.15 -5.16
CA ARG A 34 1.46 13.18 -5.39
C ARG A 34 2.64 12.97 -4.46
N SER A 35 2.41 12.38 -3.30
CA SER A 35 3.39 12.15 -2.25
C SER A 35 3.18 10.81 -1.53
N ALA A 36 4.21 10.34 -0.82
CA ALA A 36 4.07 9.19 0.07
C ALA A 36 3.02 9.41 1.17
N SER A 37 2.83 10.65 1.63
CA SER A 37 1.79 10.99 2.60
C SER A 37 0.39 10.78 2.04
N ASP A 38 0.16 11.06 0.76
CA ASP A 38 -1.13 10.82 0.12
C ASP A 38 -1.45 9.32 0.11
N PHE A 39 -0.45 8.49 -0.23
CA PHE A 39 -0.59 7.04 -0.17
C PHE A 39 -0.87 6.56 1.27
N ALA A 40 -0.08 7.00 2.25
CA ALA A 40 -0.26 6.62 3.65
C ALA A 40 -1.65 7.03 4.19
N ALA A 41 -2.15 8.20 3.77
CA ALA A 41 -3.43 8.75 4.17
C ALA A 41 -4.62 8.25 3.32
N HIS A 42 -4.39 7.38 2.33
CA HIS A 42 -5.41 6.95 1.36
C HIS A 42 -6.14 8.14 0.70
N THR A 43 -5.37 9.09 0.19
CA THR A 43 -5.86 10.28 -0.49
C THR A 43 -5.40 10.27 -1.94
N LEU A 44 -6.32 10.48 -2.88
CA LEU A 44 -6.02 10.54 -4.31
C LEU A 44 -6.30 11.94 -4.83
N THR A 45 -5.35 12.48 -5.60
CA THR A 45 -5.59 13.63 -6.47
C THR A 45 -6.27 13.13 -7.74
N ASP A 46 -7.26 13.88 -8.23
CA ASP A 46 -8.02 13.56 -9.45
C ASP A 46 -8.63 12.14 -9.40
N GLY A 47 -9.17 11.76 -8.24
CA GLY A 47 -9.69 10.42 -7.98
C GLY A 47 -11.05 10.17 -8.65
N PHE A 48 -11.21 9.02 -9.30
CA PHE A 48 -12.47 8.61 -9.95
C PHE A 48 -12.67 7.09 -9.97
N ASP A 49 -13.93 6.66 -10.09
CA ASP A 49 -14.31 5.25 -10.11
C ASP A 49 -14.20 4.63 -11.51
N THR A 50 -13.97 3.32 -11.57
CA THR A 50 -13.86 2.60 -12.85
C THR A 50 -15.17 2.72 -13.64
N GLY A 51 -15.07 3.16 -14.90
CA GLY A 51 -16.22 3.31 -15.79
C GLY A 51 -16.94 4.66 -15.67
N GLN A 52 -16.47 5.57 -14.81
CA GLN A 52 -16.99 6.94 -14.73
C GLN A 52 -16.84 7.65 -16.09
N PRO A 53 -17.94 8.10 -16.73
CA PRO A 53 -17.90 8.64 -18.10
C PRO A 53 -16.97 9.84 -18.22
N GLY A 54 -16.10 9.83 -19.24
CA GLY A 54 -15.17 10.90 -19.55
C GLY A 54 -13.91 10.95 -18.68
N TYR A 55 -13.80 10.11 -17.65
CA TYR A 55 -12.59 9.99 -16.83
C TYR A 55 -11.71 8.84 -17.29
N ARG A 56 -10.39 9.07 -17.41
CA ARG A 56 -9.41 8.02 -17.75
C ARG A 56 -8.05 8.30 -17.14
N LEU A 57 -7.36 7.23 -16.79
CA LEU A 57 -5.95 7.23 -16.37
C LEU A 57 -5.15 6.35 -17.33
N LYS A 58 -4.20 6.94 -18.08
CA LYS A 58 -3.39 6.21 -19.06
C LYS A 58 -1.92 6.47 -18.84
N ASN A 59 -1.11 5.43 -19.10
CA ASN A 59 0.34 5.53 -19.06
C ASN A 59 0.82 5.47 -20.51
N GLU A 60 1.75 6.33 -20.90
CA GLU A 60 2.35 6.26 -22.23
C GLU A 60 3.51 5.25 -22.25
N VAL A 61 3.64 4.52 -23.36
CA VAL A 61 4.70 3.51 -23.54
C VAL A 61 6.06 4.17 -23.84
N PHE A 62 6.04 5.33 -24.50
CA PHE A 62 7.23 6.00 -25.02
C PHE A 62 7.62 7.27 -24.24
N GLU A 63 6.73 7.75 -23.38
CA GLU A 63 6.95 8.91 -22.52
C GLU A 63 6.66 8.51 -21.07
N PRO A 64 7.55 8.81 -20.10
CA PRO A 64 7.33 8.53 -18.68
C PRO A 64 6.34 9.55 -18.09
N VAL A 65 5.09 9.48 -18.56
CA VAL A 65 4.00 10.37 -18.18
C VAL A 65 2.75 9.58 -17.84
N VAL A 66 2.00 10.09 -16.88
CA VAL A 66 0.63 9.67 -16.58
C VAL A 66 -0.33 10.71 -17.13
N LYS A 67 -1.33 10.25 -17.87
CA LYS A 67 -2.38 11.07 -18.47
C LYS A 67 -3.67 10.96 -17.70
N VAL A 68 -4.23 12.11 -17.37
CA VAL A 68 -5.54 12.23 -16.72
C VAL A 68 -6.48 12.91 -17.70
N ASP A 69 -7.53 12.18 -18.10
CA ASP A 69 -8.68 12.75 -18.82
C ASP A 69 -9.77 13.06 -17.80
N GLU A 70 -10.32 14.28 -17.86
CA GLU A 70 -11.53 14.67 -17.12
C GLU A 70 -12.59 15.21 -18.10
N PRO A 71 -13.89 15.04 -17.79
CA PRO A 71 -14.96 15.55 -18.65
C PRO A 71 -14.87 17.06 -18.83
N ASN A 72 -14.92 17.50 -20.10
CA ASN A 72 -14.90 18.91 -20.49
C ASN A 72 -13.60 19.65 -20.11
N GLN A 73 -12.53 18.93 -19.79
CA GLN A 73 -11.20 19.49 -19.60
C GLN A 73 -10.22 18.98 -20.66
N GLN A 74 -9.10 19.69 -20.81
CA GLN A 74 -8.01 19.24 -21.66
C GLN A 74 -7.25 18.09 -20.97
N GLU A 75 -6.85 17.06 -21.73
CA GLU A 75 -5.99 15.98 -21.24
C GLU A 75 -4.75 16.57 -20.56
N VAL A 76 -4.52 16.20 -19.29
CA VAL A 76 -3.35 16.63 -18.53
C VAL A 76 -2.29 15.54 -18.59
N LYS A 77 -1.08 15.91 -19.05
CA LYS A 77 0.10 15.04 -18.97
C LYS A 77 0.92 15.40 -17.72
N LEU A 78 1.09 14.44 -16.82
CA LEU A 78 1.91 14.57 -15.62
C LEU A 78 3.19 13.76 -15.78
N SER A 79 4.35 14.38 -15.55
CA SER A 79 5.62 13.64 -15.54
C SER A 79 5.64 12.63 -14.40
N MET A 80 5.98 11.37 -14.68
CA MET A 80 6.14 10.33 -13.65
C MET A 80 7.20 10.72 -12.60
N ALA A 81 8.19 11.53 -12.96
CA ALA A 81 9.23 11.99 -12.03
C ALA A 81 8.70 12.95 -10.94
N THR A 82 7.50 13.51 -11.10
CA THR A 82 6.88 14.42 -10.11
C THR A 82 5.79 13.74 -9.27
N LEU A 83 5.56 12.45 -9.47
CA LEU A 83 4.52 11.67 -8.78
C LEU A 83 5.17 10.65 -7.86
N TRP A 84 4.52 10.37 -6.72
CA TRP A 84 4.91 9.22 -5.91
C TRP A 84 4.38 7.92 -6.51
N GLY A 85 3.16 7.94 -7.03
CA GLY A 85 2.49 6.75 -7.53
C GLY A 85 1.13 7.02 -8.13
N GLU A 86 0.46 5.95 -8.52
CA GLU A 86 -0.92 5.97 -9.01
C GLU A 86 -1.71 4.81 -8.41
N ARG A 87 -3.03 5.00 -8.36
CA ARG A 87 -3.97 3.90 -8.20
C ARG A 87 -4.68 3.72 -9.53
N LYS A 88 -4.80 2.47 -9.97
CA LYS A 88 -5.44 2.12 -11.23
C LYS A 88 -6.23 0.83 -11.08
N LEU A 89 -7.52 0.87 -11.39
CA LEU A 89 -8.44 -0.26 -11.23
C LEU A 89 -8.36 -0.90 -9.84
N GLY A 90 -8.24 -0.07 -8.80
CA GLY A 90 -8.15 -0.50 -7.41
C GLY A 90 -6.78 -1.06 -6.98
N VAL A 91 -5.76 -0.99 -7.84
CA VAL A 91 -4.40 -1.46 -7.53
C VAL A 91 -3.46 -0.27 -7.41
N ASP A 92 -2.64 -0.28 -6.35
CA ASP A 92 -1.67 0.77 -6.09
C ASP A 92 -0.32 0.46 -6.74
N TYR A 93 0.28 1.48 -7.33
CA TYR A 93 1.59 1.44 -7.95
C TYR A 93 2.45 2.59 -7.44
N ARG A 94 3.68 2.29 -7.04
CA ARG A 94 4.72 3.29 -6.78
C ARG A 94 5.50 3.55 -8.07
N ILE A 95 5.75 4.82 -8.35
CA ILE A 95 6.54 5.25 -9.50
C ILE A 95 7.97 5.52 -9.04
N VAL A 96 8.93 4.81 -9.63
CA VAL A 96 10.38 5.04 -9.42
C VAL A 96 11.09 4.88 -10.75
N ASP A 97 11.91 5.87 -11.12
CA ASP A 97 12.69 5.88 -12.37
C ASP A 97 11.87 5.57 -13.63
N GLY A 98 10.62 6.07 -13.68
CA GLY A 98 9.69 5.86 -14.79
C GLY A 98 9.06 4.46 -14.85
N GLN A 99 9.28 3.62 -13.83
CA GLN A 99 8.68 2.29 -13.72
C GLN A 99 7.55 2.27 -12.68
N LEU A 100 6.52 1.46 -12.95
CA LEU A 100 5.36 1.27 -12.08
C LEU A 100 5.50 -0.04 -11.31
N TYR A 101 5.91 0.09 -10.06
CA TYR A 101 6.05 -1.00 -9.11
C TYR A 101 4.71 -1.24 -8.41
N ARG A 102 4.08 -2.39 -8.62
CA ARG A 102 2.84 -2.75 -7.91
C ARG A 102 3.13 -2.86 -6.42
N VAL A 103 2.35 -2.21 -5.58
CA VAL A 103 2.47 -2.29 -4.12
C VAL A 103 1.75 -3.56 -3.66
N GLU A 104 2.50 -4.53 -3.13
CA GLU A 104 1.97 -5.82 -2.63
C GLU A 104 1.74 -5.79 -1.11
N HIS A 105 2.55 -5.02 -0.39
CA HIS A 105 2.48 -4.86 1.06
C HIS A 105 3.08 -3.52 1.46
N ALA A 106 2.53 -2.85 2.48
CA ALA A 106 2.99 -1.52 2.91
C ALA A 106 2.97 -1.31 4.43
N ASP A 107 2.99 -2.39 5.23
CA ASP A 107 3.07 -2.32 6.69
C ASP A 107 4.41 -2.88 7.18
N ARG A 108 5.13 -2.11 8.04
CA ARG A 108 6.48 -2.41 8.60
C ARG A 108 7.63 -2.59 7.61
N VAL A 109 7.38 -3.15 6.43
CA VAL A 109 8.24 -3.25 5.26
C VAL A 109 7.37 -3.04 4.04
N ILE A 110 7.85 -2.33 3.04
CA ILE A 110 7.09 -2.14 1.80
C ILE A 110 7.59 -3.14 0.79
N ILE A 111 6.69 -3.96 0.25
CA ILE A 111 6.99 -4.96 -0.78
C ILE A 111 6.34 -4.51 -2.07
N TYR A 112 7.13 -4.59 -3.14
CA TYR A 112 6.67 -4.31 -4.48
C TYR A 112 6.87 -5.50 -5.40
N SER A 113 6.11 -5.54 -6.49
CA SER A 113 6.37 -6.44 -7.60
C SER A 113 6.47 -5.68 -8.92
N LEU A 114 7.33 -6.18 -9.81
CA LEU A 114 7.25 -5.89 -11.23
C LEU A 114 6.79 -7.15 -11.95
N PRO A 115 5.75 -7.06 -12.80
CA PRO A 115 5.33 -8.19 -13.61
C PRO A 115 6.50 -8.64 -14.49
N ALA A 116 6.67 -9.95 -14.66
CA ALA A 116 7.68 -10.47 -15.55
C ALA A 116 7.41 -9.98 -16.98
N ASN A 117 8.33 -9.21 -17.56
CA ASN A 117 8.30 -8.86 -18.98
C ASN A 117 8.62 -10.11 -19.80
N THR A 118 7.66 -11.00 -19.97
CA THR A 118 7.82 -12.16 -20.85
C THR A 118 6.85 -12.04 -22.01
N ILE A 119 7.39 -11.68 -23.17
CA ILE A 119 6.77 -11.86 -24.49
C ILE A 119 6.32 -13.34 -24.68
N THR A 120 6.84 -14.26 -23.86
CA THR A 120 6.61 -15.70 -23.89
C THR A 120 5.73 -16.25 -22.75
N GLY A 121 5.18 -15.41 -21.86
CA GLY A 121 4.17 -15.82 -20.86
C GLY A 121 4.64 -16.73 -19.72
N ALA A 122 5.94 -17.01 -19.62
CA ALA A 122 6.52 -17.86 -18.58
C ALA A 122 7.61 -17.09 -17.81
N GLY A 123 7.21 -16.33 -16.80
CA GLY A 123 8.14 -15.66 -15.90
C GLY A 123 7.48 -15.32 -14.57
N TRP A 124 8.24 -15.47 -13.49
CA TRP A 124 7.80 -15.06 -12.16
C TRP A 124 7.96 -13.55 -12.01
N ASN A 125 6.99 -12.90 -11.36
CA ASN A 125 7.17 -11.50 -10.95
C ASN A 125 8.44 -11.38 -10.11
N THR A 126 9.20 -10.31 -10.35
CA THR A 126 10.35 -9.98 -9.51
C THR A 126 9.86 -9.12 -8.35
N TYR A 127 10.29 -9.45 -7.12
CA TYR A 127 9.87 -8.75 -5.92
C TYR A 127 10.99 -7.89 -5.35
N TYR A 128 10.60 -6.72 -4.87
CA TYR A 128 11.47 -5.70 -4.35
C TYR A 128 10.96 -5.24 -2.98
N PHE A 129 11.81 -4.54 -2.23
CA PHE A 129 11.42 -3.95 -0.96
C PHE A 129 11.96 -2.52 -0.79
N SER A 130 11.30 -1.78 0.09
CA SER A 130 11.78 -0.54 0.66
C SER A 130 11.58 -0.57 2.17
N ARG A 131 12.43 0.17 2.89
CA ARG A 131 12.30 0.35 4.34
C ARG A 131 11.21 1.35 4.68
N GLU A 132 11.08 2.40 3.86
CA GLU A 132 10.09 3.47 4.03
C GLU A 132 9.46 3.83 2.67
N LEU A 133 8.30 4.50 2.69
CA LEU A 133 7.58 4.88 1.47
C LEU A 133 8.39 5.77 0.52
N ASN A 134 9.37 6.52 1.03
CA ASN A 134 10.26 7.39 0.24
C ASN A 134 11.69 6.81 0.10
N SER A 135 12.01 5.67 0.70
CA SER A 135 13.35 5.09 0.57
C SER A 135 13.54 4.46 -0.82
N PRO A 136 14.79 4.23 -1.28
CA PRO A 136 15.02 3.50 -2.52
C PRO A 136 14.39 2.10 -2.52
N ILE A 137 14.13 1.58 -3.72
CA ILE A 137 13.60 0.23 -3.94
C ILE A 137 14.76 -0.72 -4.23
N TYR A 138 14.84 -1.82 -3.50
CA TYR A 138 15.90 -2.81 -3.61
C TYR A 138 15.36 -4.18 -3.98
N LEU A 139 16.09 -4.93 -4.79
CA LEU A 139 15.79 -6.35 -5.01
C LEU A 139 15.88 -7.12 -3.70
N ILE A 140 14.95 -8.02 -3.41
CA ILE A 140 14.99 -8.86 -2.21
C ILE A 140 16.16 -9.87 -2.31
N THR A 141 17.26 -9.54 -1.64
CA THR A 141 18.46 -10.38 -1.50
C THR A 141 19.01 -10.26 -0.08
N ALA A 142 19.72 -11.29 0.38
CA ALA A 142 20.40 -11.25 1.69
C ALA A 142 21.31 -10.01 1.81
N LYS A 143 22.06 -9.69 0.74
CA LYS A 143 22.95 -8.53 0.69
C LYS A 143 22.20 -7.20 0.86
N HIS A 144 21.14 -6.96 0.09
CA HIS A 144 20.41 -5.70 0.22
C HIS A 144 19.69 -5.58 1.57
N LEU A 145 19.20 -6.69 2.13
CA LEU A 145 18.61 -6.67 3.48
C LEU A 145 19.66 -6.30 4.55
N SER A 146 20.86 -6.88 4.49
CA SER A 146 21.92 -6.53 5.44
C SER A 146 22.39 -5.09 5.28
N GLU A 147 22.45 -4.57 4.06
CA GLU A 147 22.79 -3.16 3.79
C GLU A 147 21.71 -2.18 4.28
N VAL A 148 20.42 -2.48 4.07
CA VAL A 148 19.32 -1.57 4.42
C VAL A 148 18.95 -1.60 5.91
N TYR A 149 19.12 -2.75 6.55
CA TYR A 149 18.80 -2.98 7.97
C TYR A 149 20.04 -3.20 8.84
N TYR A 150 21.21 -2.69 8.43
CA TYR A 150 22.47 -2.83 9.16
C TYR A 150 22.38 -2.33 10.62
N ASP A 151 21.48 -1.40 10.90
CA ASP A 151 21.21 -0.77 12.19
C ASP A 151 20.16 -1.53 13.04
N GLN A 152 19.62 -2.65 12.55
CA GLN A 152 18.57 -3.43 13.22
C GLN A 152 18.99 -4.90 13.40
N PRO A 153 19.94 -5.20 14.31
CA PRO A 153 20.50 -6.55 14.46
C PRO A 153 19.44 -7.63 14.71
N ALA A 154 18.40 -7.32 15.50
CA ALA A 154 17.30 -8.25 15.74
C ALA A 154 16.51 -8.62 14.47
N LYS A 155 16.42 -7.71 13.49
CA LYS A 155 15.80 -7.99 12.19
C LYS A 155 16.72 -8.83 11.32
N LEU A 156 18.02 -8.54 11.32
CA LEU A 156 19.01 -9.32 10.58
C LEU A 156 18.95 -10.81 10.98
N THR A 157 18.90 -11.11 12.27
CA THR A 157 18.71 -12.49 12.76
C THR A 157 17.41 -13.12 12.27
N ALA A 158 16.32 -12.35 12.17
CA ALA A 158 15.06 -12.87 11.64
C ALA A 158 15.14 -13.20 10.13
N PHE A 159 16.02 -12.52 9.39
CA PHE A 159 16.22 -12.76 7.95
C PHE A 159 17.05 -14.02 7.66
N ASP A 160 17.79 -14.56 8.63
CA ASP A 160 18.51 -15.83 8.50
C ASP A 160 17.56 -17.02 8.26
N GLY A 161 16.28 -16.88 8.63
CA GLY A 161 15.24 -17.88 8.36
C GLY A 161 14.62 -17.82 6.97
N ILE A 162 15.04 -16.91 6.10
CA ILE A 162 14.57 -16.81 4.71
C ILE A 162 15.30 -17.86 3.85
N ASP A 163 14.55 -18.59 3.04
CA ASP A 163 15.11 -19.57 2.10
C ASP A 163 15.64 -18.85 0.84
N TRP A 164 16.92 -18.51 0.87
CA TRP A 164 17.60 -17.83 -0.23
C TRP A 164 17.85 -18.71 -1.45
N GLN A 165 17.72 -20.04 -1.32
CA GLN A 165 17.88 -20.98 -2.42
C GLN A 165 16.56 -21.24 -3.15
N ASN A 166 15.44 -20.76 -2.61
CA ASN A 166 14.14 -20.87 -3.25
C ASN A 166 14.10 -20.05 -4.55
N ASP A 167 13.80 -20.73 -5.64
CA ASP A 167 13.69 -20.13 -6.98
C ASP A 167 12.41 -19.31 -7.15
N HIS A 168 11.41 -19.44 -6.27
CA HIS A 168 10.18 -18.65 -6.30
C HIS A 168 10.33 -17.30 -5.56
N PRO A 169 10.39 -16.16 -6.27
CA PRO A 169 10.59 -14.85 -5.64
C PRO A 169 9.46 -14.44 -4.69
N SER A 170 8.24 -14.90 -4.95
CA SER A 170 7.07 -14.65 -4.09
C SER A 170 7.18 -15.34 -2.72
N VAL A 171 7.81 -16.51 -2.65
CA VAL A 171 8.05 -17.22 -1.38
C VAL A 171 9.00 -16.40 -0.51
N ARG A 172 10.08 -15.87 -1.08
CA ARG A 172 11.03 -14.98 -0.37
C ARG A 172 10.37 -13.69 0.10
N ALA A 173 9.54 -13.07 -0.75
CA ALA A 173 8.78 -11.88 -0.36
C ALA A 173 7.85 -12.15 0.84
N ARG A 174 7.13 -13.28 0.83
CA ARG A 174 6.29 -13.71 1.96
C ARG A 174 7.11 -13.95 3.24
N GLN A 175 8.21 -14.70 3.14
CA GLN A 175 9.08 -14.97 4.30
C GLN A 175 9.67 -13.67 4.89
N LEU A 176 10.02 -12.71 4.04
CA LEU A 176 10.46 -11.39 4.48
C LEU A 176 9.36 -10.69 5.28
N VAL A 177 8.14 -10.61 4.75
CA VAL A 177 6.99 -10.03 5.49
C VAL A 177 6.81 -10.72 6.83
N GLU A 178 6.80 -12.06 6.86
CA GLU A 178 6.66 -12.85 8.10
C GLU A 178 7.76 -12.51 9.13
N ALA A 179 9.00 -12.28 8.71
CA ALA A 179 10.10 -11.88 9.59
C ALA A 179 9.85 -10.52 10.28
N PHE A 180 8.99 -9.65 9.73
CA PHE A 180 8.60 -8.39 10.38
C PHE A 180 7.51 -8.53 11.45
N TYR A 181 6.77 -9.63 11.45
CA TYR A 181 5.69 -9.90 12.40
C TYR A 181 6.05 -10.94 13.47
N LYS A 182 7.09 -11.75 13.24
CA LYS A 182 7.63 -12.62 14.29
C LYS A 182 8.17 -11.73 15.42
N PRO A 183 7.69 -11.90 16.67
CA PRO A 183 8.33 -11.25 17.81
C PRO A 183 9.78 -11.73 17.83
N GLY A 184 10.72 -10.77 17.83
CA GLY A 184 12.13 -11.11 17.89
C GLY A 184 12.37 -12.05 19.05
N VAL A 185 13.11 -13.14 18.82
CA VAL A 185 13.70 -13.90 19.92
C VAL A 185 14.57 -12.88 20.66
N THR A 186 14.05 -12.32 21.74
CA THR A 186 14.85 -11.60 22.71
C THR A 186 15.93 -12.59 23.13
N SER A 187 17.16 -12.42 22.63
CA SER A 187 18.31 -13.03 23.26
C SER A 187 18.24 -12.60 24.72
N GLN A 188 17.98 -13.54 25.61
CA GLN A 188 18.08 -13.31 27.04
C GLN A 188 19.45 -12.70 27.31
N ALA A 189 19.44 -11.45 27.77
CA ALA A 189 20.48 -10.96 28.65
C ALA A 189 20.15 -11.54 30.04
N ALA A 190 20.92 -12.53 30.48
CA ALA A 190 21.10 -13.05 31.84
C ALA A 190 21.92 -14.35 31.71
N GLU A 191 23.09 -14.58 32.30
CA GLU A 191 23.83 -13.96 33.42
C GLU A 191 25.33 -13.84 33.06
#